data_AF-A0A925XJS9-F1
#
_entry.id   AF-A0A925XJS9-F1
#
_cell.length_a   1.000
_cell.length_b   1.000
_cell.length_c   1.000
_cell.angle_alpha   90.00
_cell.angle_beta   90.00
_cell.angle_gamma   90.00
#
_symmetry.space_group_name_H-M   'P 1'
#
loop_
_entity.id
_entity.type
_entity.pdbx_description
1 polymer ?
#
loop_
_entity_poly.entity_id
_entity_poly.type
_entity_poly.pdbx_seq_one_letter_code
_entity_poly.pdbx_strand_id
1 'polypeptide(L)'
;MTDRIRKVAIAMSPQCRWMTGVVAALLVSGLSLLAQEKPADKSTAPVGESEEVKFSREQLRLSLEQVELFRLQHAESGAEIERIANPVLRFTAPLLGGHHGTVWVWGKRGRPVAVLEMFRDADVTSWNQAFHATTDDSIKLTMPAGKTWTPKSSNLKFQPLPDAPPPADTPAGRI
;
A
#
# COMPACT_ATOMS: atom_id res chain seq x y z
N MET A 1 43.14 -17.74 -8.01
CA MET A 1 42.80 -18.26 -9.36
C MET A 1 41.57 -19.13 -9.18
N THR A 2 40.36 -18.83 -9.62
CA THR A 2 39.91 -17.94 -10.70
C THR A 2 38.43 -17.66 -10.45
N ASP A 3 38.09 -16.38 -10.40
CA ASP A 3 36.73 -15.85 -10.19
C ASP A 3 35.94 -15.90 -11.50
N ARG A 4 34.73 -16.47 -11.47
CA ARG A 4 33.90 -16.73 -12.66
C ARG A 4 32.64 -15.86 -12.61
N ILE A 5 32.81 -14.59 -12.96
CA ILE A 5 31.72 -13.63 -13.15
C ILE A 5 30.89 -14.06 -14.36
N ARG A 6 29.68 -14.59 -14.12
CA ARG A 6 28.68 -14.80 -15.17
C ARG A 6 27.98 -13.47 -15.46
N LYS A 7 28.30 -12.87 -16.61
CA LYS A 7 27.52 -11.77 -17.19
C LYS A 7 26.17 -12.33 -17.68
N VAL A 8 25.07 -11.88 -17.10
CA VAL A 8 23.72 -12.10 -17.63
C VAL A 8 23.42 -10.93 -18.56
N ALA A 9 23.35 -11.21 -19.86
CA ALA A 9 22.89 -10.25 -20.86
C ALA A 9 21.36 -10.25 -20.87
N ILE A 10 20.76 -9.12 -20.52
CA ILE A 10 19.32 -8.89 -20.63
C ILE A 10 19.05 -8.38 -22.05
N ALA A 11 18.37 -9.18 -22.86
CA ALA A 11 17.91 -8.79 -24.19
C ALA A 11 16.69 -7.86 -24.05
N MET A 12 16.85 -6.60 -24.44
CA MET A 12 15.74 -5.66 -24.60
C MET A 12 14.98 -5.98 -25.90
N SER A 13 13.68 -6.26 -25.81
CA SER A 13 12.81 -6.44 -26.97
C SER A 13 12.31 -5.08 -27.50
N PRO A 14 12.15 -4.92 -28.83
CA PRO A 14 11.76 -3.67 -29.44
C PRO A 14 10.24 -3.44 -29.46
N GLN A 15 9.87 -2.23 -29.03
CA GLN A 15 8.71 -1.40 -29.36
C GLN A 15 7.68 -1.99 -30.34
N CYS A 16 6.48 -2.30 -29.84
CA CYS A 16 5.30 -2.55 -30.67
C CYS A 16 4.52 -1.24 -30.87
N ARG A 17 4.62 -0.68 -32.08
CA ARG A 17 3.82 0.44 -32.60
C ARG A 17 2.38 -0.04 -32.81
N TRP A 18 1.41 0.47 -32.06
CA TRP A 18 -0.01 0.36 -32.43
C TRP A 18 -0.52 1.73 -32.88
N MET A 19 -0.95 1.73 -34.14
CA MET A 19 -1.39 2.89 -34.90
C MET A 19 -2.75 3.40 -34.42
N THR A 20 -2.86 4.72 -34.52
CA THR A 20 -4.06 5.54 -34.61
C THR A 20 -5.20 4.90 -35.42
N GLY A 21 -6.42 4.96 -34.86
CA GLY A 21 -7.68 4.75 -35.56
C GLY A 21 -8.74 5.70 -35.02
N VAL A 22 -8.97 6.80 -35.72
CA VAL A 22 -10.08 7.74 -35.53
C VAL A 22 -11.23 7.28 -36.43
N VAL A 23 -12.43 7.01 -35.91
CA VAL A 23 -13.68 7.08 -36.69
C VAL A 23 -14.88 7.51 -35.82
N ALA A 24 -15.40 8.68 -36.18
CA ALA A 24 -16.78 9.17 -36.26
C ALA A 24 -17.78 9.03 -35.08
N ALA A 25 -18.30 10.20 -34.69
CA ALA A 25 -19.53 10.43 -33.95
C ALA A 25 -20.79 10.13 -34.81
N LEU A 26 -21.88 9.68 -34.18
CA LEU A 26 -23.25 9.98 -34.60
C LEU A 26 -24.22 9.94 -33.39
N LEU A 27 -24.96 11.04 -33.27
CA LEU A 27 -26.02 11.34 -32.32
C LEU A 27 -27.28 10.49 -32.58
N VAL A 28 -27.93 9.98 -31.53
CA VAL A 28 -29.41 9.86 -31.49
C VAL A 28 -29.91 10.18 -30.08
N SER A 29 -30.71 11.23 -30.02
CA SER A 29 -31.54 11.65 -28.89
C SER A 29 -32.64 10.63 -28.59
N GLY A 30 -32.85 10.31 -27.31
CA GLY A 30 -34.01 9.56 -26.83
C GLY A 30 -34.37 10.02 -25.43
N LEU A 31 -35.23 11.04 -25.36
CA LEU A 31 -35.97 11.42 -24.15
C LEU A 31 -36.92 10.27 -23.76
N SER A 32 -36.51 9.44 -22.80
CA SER A 32 -37.43 8.53 -22.09
C SER A 32 -37.74 9.11 -20.72
N LEU A 33 -38.85 9.86 -20.67
CA LEU A 33 -39.49 10.32 -19.45
C LEU A 33 -40.13 9.12 -18.72
N LEU A 34 -39.75 8.96 -17.45
CA LEU A 34 -40.55 8.50 -16.31
C LEU A 34 -41.33 7.17 -16.43
N ALA A 35 -40.64 6.07 -16.15
CA ALA A 35 -41.25 4.93 -15.44
C ALA A 35 -40.56 4.81 -14.07
N GLN A 36 -41.01 5.61 -13.10
CA GLN A 36 -40.57 5.48 -11.71
C GLN A 36 -41.33 4.30 -11.10
N GLU A 37 -40.84 3.08 -11.34
CA GLU A 37 -41.30 1.90 -10.61
C GLU A 37 -41.02 2.10 -9.13
N LYS A 38 -42.10 2.18 -8.34
CA LYS A 38 -42.07 2.12 -6.89
C LYS A 38 -41.32 0.85 -6.50
N PRO A 39 -40.13 0.93 -5.87
CA PRO A 39 -39.40 -0.28 -5.51
C PRO A 39 -40.26 -1.05 -4.52
N ALA A 40 -40.73 -2.22 -4.96
CA ALA A 40 -41.32 -3.21 -4.09
C ALA A 40 -40.30 -3.52 -3.00
N ASP A 41 -40.78 -3.45 -1.76
CA ASP A 41 -40.08 -3.80 -0.53
C ASP A 41 -39.68 -5.29 -0.59
N LYS A 42 -38.60 -5.57 -1.32
CA LYS A 42 -37.97 -6.89 -1.39
C LYS A 42 -37.17 -7.05 -0.11
N SER A 43 -37.87 -7.60 0.89
CA SER A 43 -37.37 -8.62 1.81
C SER A 43 -35.84 -8.76 1.82
N THR A 44 -35.20 -8.09 2.76
CA THR A 44 -33.80 -8.22 3.16
C THR A 44 -33.53 -9.61 3.75
N ALA A 45 -33.58 -10.64 2.91
CA ALA A 45 -32.82 -11.84 3.20
C ALA A 45 -31.33 -11.45 3.20
N PRO A 46 -30.50 -12.02 4.08
CA PRO A 46 -29.08 -11.70 4.11
C PRO A 46 -28.48 -12.09 2.76
N VAL A 47 -28.17 -11.07 1.94
CA VAL A 47 -27.42 -11.26 0.70
C VAL A 47 -26.11 -11.91 1.12
N GLY A 48 -25.91 -13.16 0.70
CA GLY A 48 -24.71 -13.92 1.00
C GLY A 48 -23.46 -13.08 0.70
N GLU A 49 -22.49 -13.14 1.59
CA GLU A 49 -21.24 -12.41 1.42
C GLU A 49 -20.57 -12.79 0.10
N SER A 50 -20.22 -11.79 -0.71
CA SER A 50 -19.57 -12.02 -1.99
C SER A 50 -18.16 -12.60 -1.81
N GLU A 51 -17.71 -13.38 -2.79
CA GLU A 51 -16.38 -13.99 -2.76
C GLU A 51 -15.25 -12.95 -2.67
N GLU A 52 -15.45 -11.77 -3.26
CA GLU A 52 -14.52 -10.64 -3.16
C GLU A 52 -14.35 -10.14 -1.73
N VAL A 53 -15.44 -10.01 -0.96
CA VAL A 53 -15.37 -9.55 0.43
C VAL A 53 -14.68 -10.61 1.30
N LYS A 54 -15.00 -11.90 1.10
CA LYS A 54 -14.32 -13.01 1.80
C LYS A 54 -12.82 -13.00 1.52
N PHE A 55 -12.43 -12.89 0.25
CA PHE A 55 -11.04 -12.84 -0.16
C PHE A 55 -10.30 -11.63 0.44
N SER A 56 -10.91 -10.45 0.36
CA SER A 56 -10.35 -9.21 0.93
C SER A 56 -10.17 -9.27 2.45
N ARG A 57 -11.08 -9.95 3.17
CA ARG A 57 -10.95 -10.22 4.61
C ARG A 57 -9.79 -11.16 4.90
N GLU A 58 -9.66 -12.23 4.13
CA GLU A 58 -8.58 -13.19 4.29
C GLU A 58 -7.21 -12.56 4.03
N GLN A 59 -7.08 -11.75 2.97
CA GLN A 59 -5.84 -11.01 2.70
C GLN A 59 -5.47 -10.06 3.84
N LEU A 60 -6.46 -9.38 4.44
CA LEU A 60 -6.23 -8.55 5.61
C LEU A 60 -5.75 -9.37 6.81
N ARG A 61 -6.39 -10.50 7.12
CA ARG A 61 -5.99 -11.41 8.21
C ARG A 61 -4.54 -11.86 8.04
N LEU A 62 -4.16 -12.31 6.85
CA LEU A 62 -2.79 -12.74 6.56
C LEU A 62 -1.78 -11.60 6.67
N SER A 63 -2.18 -10.38 6.26
CA SER A 63 -1.30 -9.21 6.41
C SER A 63 -1.06 -8.83 7.87
N LEU A 64 -2.09 -8.97 8.72
CA LEU A 64 -1.98 -8.76 10.17
C LEU A 64 -0.99 -9.76 10.77
N GLU A 65 -1.15 -11.05 10.47
CA GLU A 65 -0.23 -12.09 10.95
C GLU A 65 1.21 -11.84 10.53
N GLN A 66 1.41 -11.43 9.28
CA GLN A 66 2.74 -11.18 8.76
C GLN A 66 3.38 -9.92 9.38
N VAL A 67 2.62 -8.84 9.60
CA VAL A 67 3.18 -7.60 10.15
C VAL A 67 3.61 -7.75 11.62
N GLU A 68 2.99 -8.66 12.38
CA GLU A 68 3.41 -8.96 13.77
C GLU A 68 4.83 -9.52 13.88
N LEU A 69 5.38 -10.04 12.77
CA LEU A 69 6.73 -10.57 12.74
C LEU A 69 7.82 -9.48 12.66
N PHE A 70 7.43 -8.22 12.46
CA PHE A 70 8.35 -7.09 12.35
C PHE A 70 8.40 -6.31 13.67
N ARG A 71 9.62 -6.04 14.12
CA ARG A 71 9.88 -5.19 15.28
C ARG A 71 10.76 -4.02 14.89
N LEU A 72 10.34 -2.81 15.24
CA LEU A 72 11.10 -1.59 15.00
C LEU A 72 11.59 -1.02 16.32
N GLN A 73 12.85 -0.64 16.38
CA GLN A 73 13.48 -0.08 17.57
C GLN A 73 14.31 1.14 17.21
N HIS A 74 14.48 2.06 18.17
CA HIS A 74 15.56 3.03 18.11
C HIS A 74 16.89 2.27 18.21
N ALA A 75 17.81 2.50 17.26
CA ALA A 75 19.04 1.70 17.17
C ALA A 75 19.97 1.93 18.37
N GLU A 76 19.99 3.14 18.93
CA GLU A 76 20.87 3.51 20.03
C GLU A 76 20.35 3.05 21.39
N SER A 77 19.08 3.34 21.69
CA SER A 77 18.48 3.01 22.99
C SER A 77 17.88 1.62 23.06
N GLY A 78 17.62 0.97 21.91
CA GLY A 78 16.89 -0.29 21.83
C GLY A 78 15.39 -0.17 22.15
N ALA A 79 14.89 1.04 22.43
CA ALA A 79 13.48 1.26 22.73
C ALA A 79 12.58 0.89 21.55
N GLU A 80 11.53 0.12 21.81
CA GLU A 80 10.59 -0.31 20.79
C GLU A 80 9.74 0.88 20.30
N ILE A 81 9.63 0.99 18.98
CA ILE A 81 8.80 2.00 18.32
C ILE A 81 7.48 1.32 18.02
N GLU A 82 6.40 1.94 18.45
CA GLU A 82 5.09 1.32 18.35
C GLU A 82 4.50 1.43 16.95
N ARG A 83 3.95 0.32 16.45
CA ARG A 83 3.19 0.25 15.20
C ARG A 83 1.74 0.66 15.43
N ILE A 84 1.12 1.33 14.46
CA ILE A 84 -0.34 1.49 14.45
C ILE A 84 -0.99 0.12 14.27
N ALA A 85 -1.97 -0.19 15.11
CA ALA A 85 -2.58 -1.53 15.21
C ALA A 85 -3.18 -2.02 13.88
N ASN A 86 -3.80 -1.12 13.12
CA ASN A 86 -4.45 -1.39 11.83
C ASN A 86 -3.64 -0.76 10.67
N PRO A 87 -3.73 -1.32 9.45
CA PRO A 87 -3.09 -0.69 8.30
C PRO A 87 -3.74 0.66 8.01
N VAL A 88 -2.92 1.66 7.68
CA VAL A 88 -3.41 3.01 7.35
C VAL A 88 -3.98 3.09 5.92
N LEU A 89 -3.61 2.13 5.08
CA LEU A 89 -4.14 1.97 3.73
C LEU A 89 -4.27 0.48 3.40
N ARG A 90 -5.38 0.13 2.76
CA ARG A 90 -5.59 -1.15 2.08
C ARG A 90 -5.78 -0.83 0.60
N PHE A 91 -5.10 -1.56 -0.27
CA PHE A 91 -5.20 -1.32 -1.70
C PHE A 91 -5.25 -2.62 -2.49
N THR A 92 -5.76 -2.51 -3.71
CA THR A 92 -5.69 -3.53 -4.74
C THR A 92 -5.03 -2.94 -5.97
N ALA A 93 -4.21 -3.71 -6.67
CA ALA A 93 -3.58 -3.31 -7.92
C ALA A 93 -4.04 -4.23 -9.06
N PRO A 94 -5.27 -4.05 -9.57
CA PRO A 94 -5.86 -4.96 -10.55
C PRO A 94 -5.06 -5.03 -11.85
N LEU A 95 -4.49 -3.90 -12.29
CA LEU A 95 -3.67 -3.83 -13.52
C LEU A 95 -2.30 -4.52 -13.38
N LEU A 96 -1.89 -4.87 -12.17
CA LEU A 96 -0.63 -5.56 -11.88
C LEU A 96 -0.86 -7.02 -11.50
N GLY A 97 -1.95 -7.64 -11.95
CA GLY A 97 -2.25 -9.05 -11.63
C GLY A 97 -3.00 -9.23 -10.32
N GLY A 98 -3.72 -8.19 -9.86
CA GLY A 98 -4.61 -8.30 -8.71
C GLY A 98 -3.87 -8.41 -7.39
N HIS A 99 -2.76 -7.67 -7.20
CA HIS A 99 -2.10 -7.64 -5.90
C HIS A 99 -3.04 -7.09 -4.83
N HIS A 100 -2.98 -7.68 -3.64
CA HIS A 100 -3.61 -7.14 -2.44
C HIS A 100 -2.51 -6.66 -1.51
N GLY A 101 -2.64 -5.42 -1.05
CA GLY A 101 -1.61 -4.80 -0.23
C GLY A 101 -2.15 -3.98 0.93
N THR A 102 -1.26 -3.78 1.88
CA THR A 102 -1.48 -2.97 3.08
C THR A 102 -0.28 -2.07 3.32
N VAL A 103 -0.55 -0.89 3.88
CA VAL A 103 0.48 0.04 4.35
C VAL A 103 0.38 0.16 5.85
N TRP A 104 1.53 -0.01 6.52
CA TRP A 104 1.69 0.03 7.96
C TRP A 104 2.61 1.15 8.36
N VAL A 105 2.38 1.70 9.55
CA VAL A 105 3.09 2.86 10.07
C VAL A 105 3.58 2.60 11.49
N TRP A 106 4.80 3.03 11.76
CA TRP A 106 5.37 3.11 13.10
C TRP A 106 5.47 4.57 13.55
N GLY A 107 5.17 4.83 14.81
CA GLY A 107 5.06 6.16 15.41
C GLY A 107 3.61 6.57 15.67
N LYS A 108 3.29 6.87 16.92
CA LYS A 108 1.91 7.14 17.38
C LYS A 108 1.42 8.57 17.16
N ARG A 109 2.32 9.54 17.05
CA ARG A 109 1.98 10.96 17.02
C ARG A 109 2.90 11.71 16.06
N GLY A 110 2.32 12.67 15.34
CA GLY A 110 3.06 13.49 14.39
C GLY A 110 3.53 12.71 13.17
N ARG A 111 4.79 12.90 12.79
CA ARG A 111 5.41 12.24 11.65
C ARG A 111 5.66 10.75 11.97
N PRO A 112 5.27 9.82 11.08
CA PRO A 112 5.73 8.44 11.14
C PRO A 112 7.24 8.34 11.26
N VAL A 113 7.72 7.40 12.07
CA VAL A 113 9.15 7.03 12.12
C VAL A 113 9.50 6.17 10.92
N ALA A 114 8.60 5.27 10.53
CA ALA A 114 8.77 4.42 9.37
C ALA A 114 7.44 3.98 8.77
N VAL A 115 7.50 3.57 7.51
CA VAL A 115 6.38 3.04 6.72
C VAL A 115 6.78 1.72 6.09
N LEU A 116 5.87 0.75 6.10
CA LEU A 116 6.02 -0.52 5.41
C LEU A 116 4.85 -0.73 4.45
N GLU A 117 5.16 -0.89 3.19
CA GLU A 117 4.24 -1.44 2.21
C GLU A 117 4.43 -2.96 2.15
N MET A 118 3.32 -3.70 2.23
CA MET A 118 3.29 -5.15 2.06
C MET A 118 2.26 -5.51 1.02
N PHE A 119 2.63 -6.36 0.07
CA PHE A 119 1.69 -6.90 -0.90
C PHE A 119 2.09 -8.29 -1.32
N ARG A 120 1.13 -9.03 -1.87
CA ARG A 120 1.36 -10.34 -2.46
C ARG A 120 0.45 -10.52 -3.67
N ASP A 121 0.86 -11.41 -4.54
CA ASP A 121 0.02 -11.88 -5.65
C ASP A 121 -1.02 -12.84 -5.08
N ALA A 122 -2.17 -12.96 -5.76
CA ALA A 122 -3.24 -13.85 -5.31
C ALA A 122 -2.77 -15.30 -5.13
N ASP A 123 -1.92 -15.77 -6.05
CA ASP A 123 -1.48 -17.17 -6.12
C ASP A 123 -0.15 -17.45 -5.40
N VAL A 124 0.50 -16.43 -4.85
CA VAL A 124 1.83 -16.53 -4.26
C VAL A 124 1.74 -16.43 -2.74
N THR A 125 2.40 -17.34 -2.02
CA THR A 125 2.39 -17.36 -0.55
C THR A 125 3.39 -16.39 0.09
N SER A 126 4.39 -15.92 -0.66
CA SER A 126 5.39 -14.97 -0.17
C SER A 126 4.91 -13.52 -0.24
N TRP A 127 5.31 -12.74 0.75
CA TRP A 127 5.07 -11.30 0.81
C TRP A 127 6.21 -10.51 0.16
N ASN A 128 5.86 -9.58 -0.72
CA ASN A 128 6.73 -8.48 -1.12
C ASN A 128 6.63 -7.36 -0.07
N GLN A 129 7.77 -6.75 0.25
CA GLN A 129 7.89 -5.80 1.35
C GLN A 129 8.79 -4.65 0.93
N ALA A 130 8.31 -3.42 1.10
CA ALA A 130 9.08 -2.21 0.89
C ALA A 130 9.04 -1.34 2.16
N PHE A 131 10.18 -1.27 2.85
CA PHE A 131 10.32 -0.54 4.11
C PHE A 131 11.03 0.79 3.88
N HIS A 132 10.49 1.86 4.47
CA HIS A 132 11.03 3.21 4.36
C HIS A 132 11.18 3.82 5.76
N ALA A 133 12.39 4.29 6.08
CA ALA A 133 12.62 5.16 7.23
C ALA A 133 12.16 6.59 6.87
N THR A 134 11.35 7.19 7.72
CA THR A 134 10.83 8.56 7.55
C THR A 134 11.25 9.48 8.69
N THR A 135 12.31 9.10 9.40
CA THR A 135 12.96 9.86 10.47
C THR A 135 14.44 10.11 10.13
N ASP A 136 15.04 11.09 10.79
CA ASP A 136 16.48 11.32 10.84
C ASP A 136 17.16 10.56 12.00
N ASP A 137 16.38 9.99 12.92
CA ASP A 137 16.87 9.10 13.97
C ASP A 137 17.40 7.78 13.42
N SER A 138 18.37 7.20 14.13
CA SER A 138 18.86 5.85 13.85
C SER A 138 17.85 4.79 14.31
N ILE A 139 17.43 3.92 13.40
CA ILE A 139 16.43 2.86 13.64
C ILE A 139 16.95 1.48 13.28
N LYS A 140 16.41 0.45 13.92
CA LYS A 140 16.68 -0.97 13.64
C LYS A 140 15.37 -1.70 13.42
N LEU A 141 15.23 -2.28 12.23
CA LEU A 141 14.17 -3.22 11.91
C LEU A 141 14.68 -4.65 12.14
N THR A 142 13.90 -5.44 12.87
CA THR A 142 14.08 -6.89 12.96
C THR A 142 12.96 -7.55 12.17
N MET A 143 13.35 -8.36 11.19
CA MET A 143 12.50 -9.14 10.29
C MET A 143 12.41 -10.60 10.78
N PRO A 144 11.52 -11.42 10.18
CA PRO A 144 11.47 -12.86 10.45
C PRO A 144 12.84 -13.54 10.41
N ALA A 145 12.98 -14.60 11.20
CA ALA A 145 14.24 -15.36 11.37
C ALA A 145 15.43 -14.54 11.89
N GLY A 146 15.17 -13.40 12.55
CA GLY A 146 16.20 -12.60 13.19
C GLY A 146 17.06 -11.76 12.23
N LYS A 147 16.68 -11.70 10.95
CA LYS A 147 17.35 -10.82 9.99
C LYS A 147 17.13 -9.37 10.42
N THR A 148 18.19 -8.57 10.42
CA THR A 148 18.10 -7.16 10.82
C THR A 148 18.42 -6.23 9.65
N TRP A 149 17.83 -5.05 9.70
CA TRP A 149 18.16 -3.92 8.83
C TRP A 149 18.29 -2.66 9.67
N THR A 150 19.42 -1.99 9.53
CA THR A 150 19.72 -0.70 10.15
C THR A 150 20.23 0.21 9.04
N PRO A 151 19.50 1.27 8.67
CA PRO A 151 20.01 2.26 7.73
C PRO A 151 21.37 2.77 8.19
N LYS A 152 22.34 2.85 7.28
CA LYS A 152 23.70 3.33 7.63
C LYS A 152 23.68 4.79 8.07
N SER A 153 22.83 5.59 7.43
CA SER A 153 22.61 7.00 7.74
C SER A 153 21.26 7.45 7.18
N SER A 154 20.68 8.49 7.79
CA SER A 154 19.59 9.25 7.19
C SER A 154 20.13 10.57 6.68
N ASN A 155 19.94 10.82 5.38
CA ASN A 155 20.23 12.13 4.77
C ASN A 155 19.03 13.08 4.89
N LEU A 156 17.95 12.67 5.59
CA LEU A 156 16.82 13.54 5.85
C LEU A 156 17.25 14.64 6.82
N LYS A 157 16.89 15.88 6.47
CA LYS A 157 17.06 17.05 7.33
C LYS A 157 15.71 17.74 7.40
N PHE A 158 15.04 17.61 8.54
CA PHE A 158 13.77 18.29 8.75
C PHE A 158 14.02 19.75 9.06
N GLN A 159 13.37 20.63 8.30
CA GLN A 159 13.41 22.06 8.50
C GLN A 159 12.00 22.55 8.82
N PRO A 160 11.84 23.46 9.80
CA PRO A 160 10.57 24.16 9.99
C PRO A 160 10.19 24.88 8.70
N LEU A 161 8.91 24.82 8.34
CA LEU A 161 8.36 25.68 7.29
C LEU A 161 8.07 27.05 7.94
N PRO A 162 8.78 28.13 7.56
CA PRO A 162 8.55 29.45 8.15
C PRO A 162 7.13 29.92 7.85
N ASP A 163 6.53 30.61 8.82
CA ASP A 163 5.17 31.17 8.73
C ASP A 163 4.07 30.15 8.38
N ALA A 164 4.31 28.85 8.66
CA ALA A 164 3.30 27.83 8.46
C ALA A 164 2.08 28.09 9.34
N PRO A 165 0.86 28.15 8.78
CA PRO A 165 -0.35 28.26 9.60
C PRO A 165 -0.47 27.01 10.50
N PRO A 166 -1.09 27.14 11.68
CA PRO A 166 -1.37 25.97 12.49
C PRO A 166 -2.23 24.97 11.70
N PRO A 167 -2.09 23.65 11.94
CA PRO A 167 -2.98 22.66 11.34
C PRO A 167 -4.44 23.02 11.60
N ALA A 168 -5.32 22.83 10.60
CA ALA A 168 -6.73 23.13 10.78
C ALA A 168 -7.35 22.31 11.93
N ASP A 169 -8.31 22.91 12.63
CA ASP A 169 -8.98 22.26 13.77
C ASP A 169 -9.87 21.09 13.34
N THR A 170 -10.33 21.08 12.09
CA THR A 170 -11.19 20.03 11.55
C THR A 170 -10.38 18.92 10.86
N PRO A 171 -10.83 17.65 10.93
CA PRO A 171 -10.21 16.58 10.15
C PRO A 171 -10.14 16.89 8.65
N ALA A 172 -11.22 17.45 8.08
CA ALA A 172 -11.28 17.79 6.65
C ALA A 172 -10.32 18.91 6.24
N GLY A 173 -9.94 19.82 7.16
CA GLY A 173 -8.96 20.86 6.87
C GLY A 173 -7.50 20.40 7.02
N ARG A 174 -7.26 19.15 7.45
CA ARG A 174 -5.90 18.58 7.61
C ARG A 174 -5.48 17.67 6.45
N ILE A 175 -6.33 17.48 5.45
CA ILE A 175 -6.10 16.68 4.24
C ILE A 175 -6.01 17.57 3.01
#